data_AF-A0A9Q5HTL2-F1
#
_entry.id   AF-A0A9Q5HTL2-F1
#
_cell.length_a   1.000
_cell.length_b   1.000
_cell.length_c   1.000
_cell.angle_alpha   90.00
_cell.angle_beta   90.00
_cell.angle_gamma   90.00
#
_symmetry.space_group_name_H-M   'P 1'
#
loop_
_entity.id
_entity.type
_entity.pdbx_description
1 polymer ?
#
loop_
_entity_poly.entity_id
_entity_poly.type
_entity_poly.pdbx_seq_one_letter_code
_entity_poly.pdbx_strand_id
1 'polypeptide(L)'
;MRLRVVVTLRFYIRELRCLSSRAGPPSFPGPPSNDGTPQRCNGRLFTKDGSGPFGSYREMSRWYQNRLLVMQQFRKEGLDSAPFDDNAPLVFTHMDLHPRNIILGDDGQLWIIDWTVAGWYPSWFEAASMISFVEHRSDIPSSWIAWIPFIAGSCEKPGQLPFIRAISYSLEVLLSNIMNLIDSD
;
A
#
# COMPACT_ATOMS: atom_id res chain seq x y z
N MET A 1 9.96 -7.57 -25.72
CA MET A 1 8.76 -6.81 -25.25
C MET A 1 8.63 -6.77 -23.73
N ARG A 2 8.67 -7.92 -23.02
CA ARG A 2 8.48 -7.99 -21.55
C ARG A 2 9.44 -7.10 -20.73
N LEU A 3 10.73 -7.08 -21.07
CA LEU A 3 11.72 -6.26 -20.34
C LEU A 3 11.47 -4.76 -20.49
N ARG A 4 11.06 -4.28 -21.67
CA ARG A 4 10.75 -2.87 -21.91
C ARG A 4 9.60 -2.41 -21.02
N VAL A 5 8.52 -3.19 -20.92
CA VAL A 5 7.38 -2.89 -20.04
C VAL A 5 7.82 -2.77 -18.59
N VAL A 6 8.56 -3.76 -18.08
CA VAL A 6 9.02 -3.79 -16.68
C VAL A 6 9.96 -2.62 -16.36
N VAL A 7 10.86 -2.26 -17.28
CA VAL A 7 11.75 -1.10 -17.13
C VAL A 7 10.96 0.22 -17.16
N THR A 8 9.99 0.36 -18.08
CA THR A 8 9.12 1.54 -18.14
C THR A 8 8.29 1.69 -16.88
N LEU A 9 7.71 0.61 -16.33
CA LEU A 9 6.97 0.67 -15.06
C LEU A 9 7.86 1.11 -13.90
N ARG A 10 9.10 0.59 -13.81
CA ARG A 10 10.06 1.03 -12.78
C ARG A 10 10.34 2.54 -12.90
N PHE A 11 10.45 3.05 -14.12
CA PHE A 11 10.62 4.48 -14.36
C PHE A 11 9.40 5.28 -13.89
N TYR A 12 8.18 4.85 -14.24
CA TYR A 12 6.95 5.50 -13.76
C TYR A 12 6.81 5.49 -12.25
N ILE A 13 7.06 4.37 -11.58
CA ILE A 13 7.05 4.30 -10.12
C ILE A 13 8.07 5.27 -9.52
N ARG A 14 9.26 5.42 -10.12
CA ARG A 14 10.24 6.41 -9.67
C ARG A 14 9.72 7.84 -9.84
N GLU A 15 9.08 8.16 -10.97
CA GLU A 15 8.49 9.49 -11.19
C GLU A 15 7.40 9.81 -10.16
N LEU A 16 6.50 8.88 -9.87
CA LEU A 16 5.48 9.03 -8.82
C LEU A 16 6.12 9.32 -7.46
N ARG A 17 7.16 8.56 -7.10
CA ARG A 17 7.87 8.75 -5.83
C ARG A 17 8.59 10.10 -5.72
N CYS A 18 9.04 10.64 -6.85
CA CYS A 18 9.66 11.95 -6.91
C CYS A 18 8.65 13.12 -6.84
N LEU A 19 7.33 12.87 -6.86
CA LEU A 19 6.33 13.94 -6.73
C LEU A 19 6.46 14.68 -5.39
N SER A 20 6.76 13.97 -4.28
CA SER A 20 7.01 14.62 -2.98
C SER A 20 8.21 15.58 -3.03
N SER A 21 9.22 15.30 -3.86
CA SER A 21 10.38 16.18 -4.03
C SER A 21 10.05 17.46 -4.80
N ARG A 22 9.00 17.44 -5.64
CA ARG A 22 8.58 18.58 -6.48
C ARG A 22 7.49 19.42 -5.82
N ALA A 23 6.52 18.77 -5.19
CA ALA A 23 5.35 19.41 -4.58
C ALA A 23 5.51 19.66 -3.06
N GLY A 24 6.58 19.14 -2.45
CA GLY A 24 6.76 19.09 -1.01
C GLY A 24 6.21 17.79 -0.40
N PRO A 25 6.64 17.43 0.82
CA PRO A 25 6.12 16.26 1.51
C PRO A 25 4.63 16.46 1.84
N PRO A 26 3.80 15.42 1.71
CA PRO A 26 2.38 15.52 2.04
C PRO A 26 2.18 15.69 3.55
N SER A 27 1.19 16.50 3.96
CA SER A 27 0.88 16.72 5.37
C SER A 27 0.23 15.51 6.05
N PHE A 28 -0.44 14.66 5.27
CA PHE A 28 -1.15 13.46 5.74
C PHE A 28 -1.12 12.37 4.67
N PRO A 29 -1.27 11.10 5.06
CA PRO A 29 -1.40 10.01 4.11
C PRO A 29 -2.81 9.95 3.50
N GLY A 30 -2.94 9.26 2.37
CA GLY A 30 -4.21 9.07 1.68
C GLY A 30 -4.29 9.77 0.32
N PRO A 31 -5.48 9.77 -0.31
CA PRO A 31 -5.70 10.43 -1.58
C PRO A 31 -5.42 11.94 -1.51
N PRO A 32 -4.94 12.56 -2.60
CA PRO A 32 -4.78 14.01 -2.66
C PRO A 32 -6.15 14.71 -2.55
N SER A 33 -6.19 15.83 -1.84
CA SER A 33 -7.38 16.68 -1.70
C SER A 33 -7.07 18.12 -2.13
N ASN A 34 -8.06 18.77 -2.76
CA ASN A 34 -7.90 20.14 -3.26
C ASN A 34 -7.91 21.18 -2.14
N ASP A 35 -8.55 20.87 -1.01
CA ASP A 35 -8.73 21.76 0.14
C ASP A 35 -7.77 21.45 1.30
N GLY A 36 -6.84 20.51 1.11
CA GLY A 36 -5.90 20.09 2.15
C GLY A 36 -6.56 19.33 3.30
N THR A 37 -7.75 18.76 3.10
CA THR A 37 -8.41 17.91 4.10
C THR A 37 -8.01 16.44 3.94
N PRO A 38 -7.72 15.71 5.04
CA PRO A 38 -7.47 14.27 4.96
C PRO A 38 -8.69 13.50 4.46
N GLN A 39 -8.46 12.58 3.52
CA GLN A 39 -9.51 11.76 2.90
C GLN A 39 -9.43 10.30 3.39
N ARG A 40 -10.53 9.56 3.22
CA ARG A 40 -10.54 8.12 3.55
C ARG A 40 -9.62 7.35 2.58
N CYS A 41 -8.79 6.48 3.15
CA CYS A 41 -7.87 5.63 2.41
C CYS A 41 -8.59 4.35 1.99
N ASN A 42 -8.43 3.96 0.72
CA ASN A 42 -9.07 2.79 0.14
C ASN A 42 -8.02 1.86 -0.50
N GLY A 43 -8.41 0.63 -0.81
CA GLY A 43 -7.56 -0.36 -1.47
C GLY A 43 -7.25 -1.56 -0.59
N ARG A 44 -6.43 -2.48 -1.12
CA ARG A 44 -6.22 -3.83 -0.55
C ARG A 44 -5.54 -3.87 0.80
N LEU A 45 -4.85 -2.78 1.16
CA LEU A 45 -4.12 -2.67 2.42
C LEU A 45 -4.94 -1.94 3.51
N PHE A 46 -6.22 -1.66 3.23
CA PHE A 46 -7.17 -1.02 4.11
C PHE A 46 -8.41 -1.90 4.29
N THR A 47 -9.34 -1.48 5.16
CA THR A 47 -10.60 -2.23 5.33
C THR A 47 -11.47 -2.12 4.09
N LYS A 48 -12.41 -3.07 3.93
CA LYS A 48 -13.33 -3.11 2.78
C LYS A 48 -14.08 -1.79 2.55
N ASP A 49 -14.50 -1.15 3.63
CA ASP A 49 -15.23 0.11 3.57
C ASP A 49 -14.31 1.32 3.52
N GLY A 50 -12.99 1.15 3.52
CA GLY A 50 -11.99 2.21 3.63
C GLY A 50 -11.64 2.58 5.08
N SER A 51 -10.52 3.25 5.28
CA SER A 51 -9.94 3.56 6.60
C SER A 51 -9.60 5.04 6.76
N GLY A 52 -9.41 5.50 7.99
CA GLY A 52 -9.23 6.92 8.29
C GLY A 52 -10.55 7.70 8.17
N PRO A 53 -10.50 9.01 7.83
CA PRO A 53 -9.33 9.75 7.36
C PRO A 53 -8.26 9.90 8.45
N PHE A 54 -6.98 9.97 8.06
CA PHE A 54 -5.86 10.11 8.99
C PHE A 54 -5.26 11.52 8.88
N GLY A 55 -5.27 12.29 9.97
CA GLY A 55 -4.70 13.63 10.01
C GLY A 55 -3.18 13.69 9.98
N SER A 56 -2.49 12.56 10.17
CA SER A 56 -1.03 12.48 10.09
C SER A 56 -0.55 11.07 9.76
N TYR A 57 0.69 10.94 9.30
CA TYR A 57 1.30 9.63 9.08
C TYR A 57 1.42 8.82 10.37
N ARG A 58 1.70 9.50 11.50
CA ARG A 58 1.72 8.88 12.83
C ARG A 58 0.37 8.27 13.21
N GLU A 59 -0.73 8.92 12.86
CA GLU A 59 -2.08 8.41 13.13
C GLU A 59 -2.36 7.13 12.33
N MET A 60 -2.00 7.10 11.05
CA MET A 60 -2.07 5.88 10.23
C MET A 60 -1.19 4.76 10.81
N SER A 61 0.03 5.07 11.20
CA SER A 61 0.97 4.10 11.79
C SER A 61 0.41 3.51 13.09
N ARG A 62 -0.15 4.35 13.98
CA ARG A 62 -0.86 3.90 15.18
C ARG A 62 -2.09 3.06 14.85
N TRP A 63 -2.86 3.41 13.82
CA TRP A 63 -4.02 2.62 13.40
C TRP A 63 -3.62 1.21 12.96
N TYR A 64 -2.54 1.07 12.20
CA TYR A 64 -1.97 -0.24 11.85
C TYR A 64 -1.46 -0.98 13.08
N GLN A 65 -0.72 -0.32 13.96
CA GLN A 65 -0.19 -0.94 15.17
C GLN A 65 -1.32 -1.44 16.10
N ASN A 66 -2.40 -0.68 16.23
CA ASN A 66 -3.55 -1.08 17.03
C ASN A 66 -4.19 -2.37 16.51
N ARG A 67 -4.25 -2.53 15.18
CA ARG A 67 -4.74 -3.76 14.56
C ARG A 67 -3.88 -4.96 14.92
N LEU A 68 -2.56 -4.81 14.91
CA LEU A 68 -1.66 -5.87 15.34
C LEU A 68 -1.93 -6.25 16.81
N LEU A 69 -2.09 -5.27 17.71
CA LEU A 69 -2.42 -5.54 19.11
C LEU A 69 -3.73 -6.31 19.26
N VAL A 70 -4.77 -5.94 18.50
CA VAL A 70 -6.06 -6.66 18.52
C VAL A 70 -5.89 -8.10 18.06
N MET A 71 -5.11 -8.34 16.99
CA MET A 71 -4.81 -9.69 16.53
C MET A 71 -4.03 -10.51 17.56
N GLN A 72 -3.03 -9.91 18.19
CA GLN A 72 -2.22 -10.55 19.22
C GLN A 72 -3.05 -10.89 20.46
N GLN A 73 -3.91 -9.97 20.91
CA GLN A 73 -4.70 -10.16 22.13
C GLN A 73 -5.79 -11.22 21.95
N PHE A 74 -6.60 -11.09 20.89
CA PHE A 74 -7.84 -11.86 20.75
C PHE A 74 -7.71 -13.09 19.84
N ARG A 75 -6.73 -13.11 18.94
CA ARG A 75 -6.50 -14.25 18.03
C ARG A 75 -5.19 -14.99 18.25
N LYS A 76 -4.28 -14.42 19.05
CA LYS A 76 -2.92 -14.95 19.24
C LYS A 76 -2.13 -15.02 17.92
N GLU A 77 -2.44 -14.14 16.98
CA GLU A 77 -1.74 -14.02 15.69
C GLU A 77 -0.75 -12.85 15.73
N GLY A 78 0.34 -12.97 14.97
CA GLY A 78 1.33 -11.89 14.86
C GLY A 78 2.10 -11.58 16.14
N LEU A 79 2.17 -12.51 17.11
CA LEU A 79 2.85 -12.30 18.40
C LEU A 79 4.31 -11.85 18.25
N ASP A 80 5.02 -12.41 17.26
CA ASP A 80 6.41 -12.07 16.95
C ASP A 80 6.54 -11.11 15.75
N SER A 81 5.44 -10.50 15.30
CA SER A 81 5.50 -9.56 14.18
C SER A 81 6.21 -8.28 14.60
N ALA A 82 7.17 -7.85 13.77
CA ALA A 82 7.79 -6.54 13.90
C ALA A 82 6.73 -5.43 13.76
N PRO A 83 6.93 -4.25 14.36
CA PRO A 83 6.00 -3.13 14.23
C PRO A 83 5.87 -2.64 12.78
N PHE A 84 4.81 -1.88 12.51
CA PHE A 84 4.60 -1.24 11.21
C PHE A 84 5.81 -0.38 10.82
N ASP A 85 6.33 -0.58 9.60
CA ASP A 85 7.49 0.17 9.09
C ASP A 85 7.07 1.55 8.55
N ASP A 86 7.18 2.56 9.40
CA ASP A 86 6.95 3.98 9.09
C ASP A 86 8.24 4.82 8.94
N ASN A 87 9.41 4.18 8.82
CA ASN A 87 10.71 4.86 8.84
C ASN A 87 10.98 5.74 7.61
N ALA A 88 10.29 5.50 6.50
CA ALA A 88 10.47 6.23 5.25
C ALA A 88 9.33 7.23 5.03
N PRO A 89 9.60 8.40 4.42
CA PRO A 89 8.57 9.39 4.12
C PRO A 89 7.52 8.83 3.16
N LEU A 90 6.32 9.42 3.21
CA LEU A 90 5.25 9.14 2.29
C LEU A 90 5.63 9.53 0.86
N VAL A 91 5.25 8.69 -0.08
CA VAL A 91 5.43 8.89 -1.52
C VAL A 91 4.10 8.66 -2.23
N PHE A 92 3.96 9.21 -3.43
CA PHE A 92 2.78 8.92 -4.24
C PHE A 92 2.87 7.49 -4.78
N THR A 93 1.79 6.73 -4.61
CA THR A 93 1.68 5.34 -5.06
C THR A 93 0.35 5.13 -5.76
N HIS A 94 0.32 4.19 -6.70
CA HIS A 94 -0.87 3.83 -7.48
C HIS A 94 -1.83 2.93 -6.69
N MET A 95 -1.31 2.03 -5.85
CA MET A 95 -2.06 1.14 -4.93
C MET A 95 -2.93 0.04 -5.58
N ASP A 96 -3.17 0.09 -6.89
CA ASP A 96 -3.81 -1.01 -7.65
C ASP A 96 -3.08 -1.31 -8.97
N LEU A 97 -1.74 -1.33 -8.94
CA LEU A 97 -0.95 -1.55 -10.15
C LEU A 97 -0.88 -3.05 -10.50
N HIS A 98 -1.59 -3.46 -11.53
CA HIS A 98 -1.57 -4.85 -12.00
C HIS A 98 -1.74 -4.93 -13.53
N PRO A 99 -1.48 -6.09 -14.18
CA PRO A 99 -1.48 -6.18 -15.64
C PRO A 99 -2.75 -5.67 -16.34
N ARG A 100 -3.92 -5.77 -15.71
CA ARG A 100 -5.19 -5.27 -16.28
C ARG A 100 -5.35 -3.74 -16.24
N ASN A 101 -4.54 -3.05 -15.43
CA ASN A 101 -4.52 -1.59 -15.31
C ASN A 101 -3.36 -0.99 -16.14
N ILE A 102 -2.82 -1.77 -17.07
CA ILE A 102 -1.70 -1.39 -17.94
C ILE A 102 -2.12 -1.62 -19.39
N ILE A 103 -2.07 -0.56 -20.20
CA ILE A 103 -2.36 -0.60 -21.63
C ILE A 103 -1.06 -0.35 -22.40
N LEU A 104 -0.71 -1.25 -23.31
CA LEU A 104 0.38 -1.06 -24.27
C LEU A 104 -0.23 -0.61 -25.60
N GLY A 105 0.01 0.64 -25.98
CA GLY A 105 -0.42 1.18 -27.27
C GLY A 105 0.37 0.58 -28.44
N ASP A 106 -0.18 0.70 -29.65
CA ASP A 106 0.46 0.22 -30.89
C ASP A 106 1.77 0.96 -31.21
N ASP A 107 1.93 2.18 -30.67
CA ASP A 107 3.15 2.99 -30.69
C ASP A 107 4.22 2.53 -29.67
N GLY A 108 3.89 1.52 -28.85
CA GLY A 108 4.74 1.02 -27.79
C GLY A 108 4.76 1.89 -26.53
N GLN A 109 3.85 2.87 -26.42
CA GLN A 109 3.64 3.67 -25.23
C GLN A 109 2.89 2.86 -24.17
N LEU A 110 3.32 2.97 -22.92
CA LEU A 110 2.68 2.30 -21.79
C LEU A 110 1.80 3.30 -21.04
N TRP A 111 0.55 2.93 -20.80
CA TRP A 111 -0.41 3.75 -20.05
C TRP A 111 -0.82 3.02 -18.78
N ILE A 112 -0.81 3.74 -17.66
CA ILE A 112 -1.34 3.26 -16.37
C ILE A 112 -2.71 3.91 -16.17
N ILE A 113 -3.72 3.09 -15.89
CA ILE A 113 -5.11 3.50 -15.66
C ILE A 113 -5.58 3.10 -14.26
N ASP A 114 -6.78 3.56 -13.88
CA ASP A 114 -7.43 3.25 -12.59
C ASP A 114 -6.68 3.75 -11.35
N TRP A 115 -6.60 5.07 -11.25
CA TRP A 115 -5.96 5.79 -10.14
C TRP A 115 -6.87 5.99 -8.92
N THR A 116 -8.00 5.26 -8.85
CA THR A 116 -9.08 5.54 -7.90
C THR A 116 -8.69 5.37 -6.43
N VAL A 117 -7.66 4.55 -6.17
CA VAL A 117 -7.11 4.29 -4.83
C VAL A 117 -5.69 4.85 -4.62
N ALA A 118 -5.20 5.63 -5.59
CA ALA A 118 -3.87 6.23 -5.51
C ALA A 118 -3.77 7.28 -4.40
N GLY A 119 -2.56 7.48 -3.87
CA GLY A 119 -2.34 8.45 -2.80
C GLY A 119 -0.96 8.41 -2.19
N TRP A 120 -0.80 9.19 -1.12
CA TRP A 120 0.42 9.32 -0.35
C TRP A 120 0.52 8.22 0.70
N TYR A 121 1.40 7.25 0.48
CA TYR A 121 1.53 6.05 1.30
C TYR A 121 3.02 5.66 1.47
N PRO A 122 3.35 4.74 2.39
CA PRO A 122 4.71 4.20 2.49
C PRO A 122 5.13 3.59 1.16
N SER A 123 6.38 3.79 0.75
CA SER A 123 6.84 3.32 -0.58
C SER A 123 6.66 1.81 -0.81
N TRP A 124 6.73 1.01 0.27
CA TRP A 124 6.55 -0.44 0.22
C TRP A 124 5.08 -0.87 -0.01
N PHE A 125 4.10 0.02 0.17
CA PHE A 125 2.69 -0.26 -0.09
C PHE A 125 2.44 -0.60 -1.57
N GLU A 126 3.16 0.02 -2.50
CA GLU A 126 3.01 -0.29 -3.92
C GLU A 126 3.28 -1.79 -4.17
N ALA A 127 4.43 -2.30 -3.73
CA ALA A 127 4.78 -3.71 -3.87
C ALA A 127 3.85 -4.64 -3.08
N ALA A 128 3.47 -4.25 -1.85
CA ALA A 128 2.54 -5.03 -1.04
C ALA A 128 1.15 -5.14 -1.68
N SER A 129 0.63 -4.07 -2.29
CA SER A 129 -0.64 -4.08 -3.01
C SER A 129 -0.59 -4.96 -4.27
N MET A 130 0.52 -4.90 -5.02
CA MET A 130 0.77 -5.76 -6.18
C MET A 130 0.81 -7.24 -5.79
N ILE A 131 1.44 -7.57 -4.66
CA ILE A 131 1.50 -8.95 -4.14
C ILE A 131 0.14 -9.40 -3.64
N SER A 132 -0.56 -8.58 -2.85
CA SER A 132 -1.91 -8.88 -2.37
C SER A 132 -2.90 -9.11 -3.52
N PHE A 133 -2.74 -8.41 -4.65
CA PHE A 133 -3.56 -8.65 -5.85
C PHE A 133 -3.37 -10.04 -6.46
N VAL A 134 -2.14 -10.57 -6.46
CA VAL A 134 -1.83 -11.88 -7.06
C VAL A 134 -2.01 -13.03 -6.08
N GLU A 135 -2.04 -12.75 -4.77
CA GLU A 135 -2.39 -13.74 -3.77
C GLU A 135 -3.75 -14.35 -4.11
N HIS A 136 -3.80 -15.68 -4.21
CA HIS A 136 -4.99 -16.45 -4.60
C HIS A 136 -5.45 -16.31 -6.07
N ARG A 137 -4.61 -15.77 -6.97
CA ARG A 137 -4.90 -15.70 -8.41
C ARG A 137 -3.98 -16.56 -9.24
N SER A 138 -4.55 -17.55 -9.94
CA SER A 138 -3.82 -18.43 -10.86
C SER A 138 -3.73 -17.89 -12.29
N ASP A 139 -4.51 -16.85 -12.63
CA ASP A 139 -4.54 -16.25 -13.97
C ASP A 139 -3.37 -15.29 -14.24
N ILE A 140 -2.62 -14.92 -13.19
CA ILE A 140 -1.50 -13.98 -13.31
C ILE A 140 -0.19 -14.77 -13.56
N PRO A 141 0.58 -14.43 -14.61
CA PRO A 141 1.84 -15.10 -14.89
C PRO A 141 2.84 -14.95 -13.74
N SER A 142 3.52 -16.03 -13.32
CA SER A 142 4.56 -16.00 -12.28
C SER A 142 5.68 -15.01 -12.58
N SER A 143 5.93 -14.72 -13.87
CA SER A 143 6.90 -13.72 -14.29
C SER A 143 6.53 -12.30 -13.81
N TRP A 144 5.25 -11.95 -13.72
CA TRP A 144 4.81 -10.67 -13.15
C TRP A 144 5.26 -10.57 -11.69
N ILE A 145 5.00 -11.61 -10.92
CA ILE A 145 5.34 -11.70 -9.49
C ILE A 145 6.85 -11.53 -9.29
N ALA A 146 7.65 -12.24 -10.09
CA ALA A 146 9.12 -12.17 -10.04
C ALA A 146 9.67 -10.76 -10.32
N TRP A 147 8.95 -9.91 -11.07
CA TRP A 147 9.37 -8.56 -11.39
C TRP A 147 8.91 -7.49 -10.38
N ILE A 148 8.00 -7.79 -9.45
CA ILE A 148 7.50 -6.81 -8.46
C ILE A 148 8.65 -6.14 -7.70
N PRO A 149 9.65 -6.87 -7.15
CA PRO A 149 10.77 -6.24 -6.44
C PRO A 149 11.59 -5.28 -7.31
N PHE A 150 11.68 -5.57 -8.61
CA PHE A 150 12.35 -4.67 -9.56
C PHE A 150 11.49 -3.47 -9.93
N ILE A 151 10.17 -3.62 -10.07
CA ILE A 151 9.28 -2.52 -10.47
C ILE A 151 9.07 -1.54 -9.30
N ALA A 152 8.64 -2.07 -8.15
CA ALA A 152 8.16 -1.29 -7.01
C ALA A 152 9.09 -1.37 -5.79
N GLY A 153 10.14 -2.19 -5.82
CA GLY A 153 10.96 -2.46 -4.63
C GLY A 153 10.42 -3.64 -3.81
N SER A 154 11.20 -4.08 -2.83
CA SER A 154 10.80 -5.18 -1.94
C SER A 154 9.94 -4.66 -0.79
N CYS A 155 8.98 -5.48 -0.37
CA CYS A 155 8.18 -5.29 0.85
C CYS A 155 8.33 -6.47 1.83
N GLU A 156 9.41 -7.26 1.73
CA GLU A 156 9.58 -8.51 2.50
C GLU A 156 10.13 -8.31 3.91
N LYS A 157 10.51 -7.08 4.27
CA LYS A 157 11.04 -6.80 5.61
C LYS A 157 9.97 -7.09 6.68
N PRO A 158 10.34 -7.53 7.89
CA PRO A 158 9.38 -7.93 8.93
C PRO A 158 8.24 -6.93 9.20
N GLY A 159 8.51 -5.63 9.19
CA GLY A 159 7.50 -4.57 9.43
C GLY A 159 6.65 -4.16 8.22
N GLN A 160 6.75 -4.87 7.10
CA GLN A 160 6.09 -4.52 5.82
C GLN A 160 5.02 -5.56 5.44
N LEU A 161 5.21 -6.34 4.38
CA LEU A 161 4.23 -7.36 3.96
C LEU A 161 3.98 -8.44 5.02
N PRO A 162 4.97 -8.97 5.76
CA PRO A 162 4.72 -9.90 6.86
C PRO A 162 3.80 -9.28 7.93
N PHE A 163 4.00 -8.01 8.29
CA PHE A 163 3.10 -7.27 9.18
C PHE A 163 1.67 -7.19 8.61
N ILE A 164 1.52 -6.82 7.33
CA ILE A 164 0.18 -6.77 6.68
C ILE A 164 -0.52 -8.13 6.74
N ARG A 165 0.21 -9.22 6.46
CA ARG A 165 -0.33 -10.58 6.55
C ARG A 165 -0.73 -10.95 7.98
N ALA A 166 0.03 -10.52 8.98
CA ALA A 166 -0.31 -10.75 10.39
C ALA A 166 -1.62 -10.05 10.81
N ILE A 167 -1.99 -8.97 10.14
CA ILE A 167 -3.22 -8.22 10.43
C ILE A 167 -4.33 -8.39 9.38
N SER A 168 -4.15 -9.25 8.38
CA SER A 168 -5.02 -9.34 7.20
C SER A 168 -6.48 -9.59 7.59
N TYR A 169 -6.71 -10.51 8.52
CA TYR A 169 -8.05 -10.78 9.03
C TYR A 169 -8.71 -9.54 9.65
N SER A 170 -7.95 -8.71 10.37
CA SER A 170 -8.49 -7.46 10.91
C SER A 170 -8.97 -6.54 9.80
N LEU A 171 -8.22 -6.46 8.69
CA LEU A 171 -8.54 -5.59 7.56
C LEU A 171 -9.77 -6.09 6.81
N GLU A 172 -9.94 -7.40 6.70
CA GLU A 172 -11.06 -8.01 5.97
C GLU A 172 -12.36 -8.04 6.78
N VAL A 173 -12.27 -8.30 8.10
CA VAL A 173 -13.44 -8.67 8.92
C VAL A 173 -13.84 -7.60 9.91
N LEU A 174 -12.89 -6.81 10.41
CA LEU A 174 -13.18 -5.82 11.45
C LEU A 174 -13.40 -4.42 10.85
N LEU A 175 -14.28 -3.64 11.48
CA LEU A 175 -14.57 -2.26 11.10
C LEU A 175 -13.32 -1.37 11.14
N SER A 176 -13.33 -0.20 10.49
CA SER A 176 -12.19 0.70 10.51
C SER A 176 -11.86 1.23 11.91
N ASN A 177 -12.87 1.41 12.77
CA ASN A 177 -12.81 2.00 14.10
C ASN A 177 -12.83 0.96 15.25
N ILE A 178 -12.07 -0.13 15.10
CA ILE A 178 -11.95 -1.16 16.16
C ILE A 178 -11.48 -0.57 17.49
N MET A 179 -11.72 -1.29 18.58
CA MET A 179 -11.25 -0.90 19.92
C MET A 179 -9.77 -0.50 19.92
N ASN A 180 -9.45 0.58 20.62
CA ASN A 180 -8.08 1.09 20.71
C ASN A 180 -7.37 0.50 21.93
N LEU A 181 -6.36 -0.33 21.68
CA LEU A 181 -5.52 -1.00 22.67
C LEU A 181 -4.20 -0.27 22.91
N ILE A 182 -3.89 0.78 22.15
CA ILE A 182 -2.63 1.52 22.33
C ILE A 182 -2.68 2.42 23.57
N ASP A 183 -3.88 2.87 23.95
CA ASP A 183 -4.11 3.83 25.03
C ASP A 183 -4.85 3.21 26.23
N SER A 184 -4.92 1.87 26.32
CA SER A 184 -5.71 1.14 27.32
C SER A 184 -4.92 0.72 28.58
N ASP A 185 -3.96 1.53 29.01
CA ASP A 185 -3.29 1.43 30.31
C ASP A 185 -3.86 2.43 31.32
#